data_AF-A0A550HZW8-F1
#
_entry.id   AF-A0A550HZW8-F1
#
_cell.length_a   1.000
_cell.length_b   1.000
_cell.length_c   1.000
_cell.angle_alpha   90.00
_cell.angle_beta   90.00
_cell.angle_gamma   90.00
#
_symmetry.space_group_name_H-M   'P 1'
#
loop_
_entity.id
_entity.type
_entity.pdbx_description
1 polymer ?
#
loop_
_entity_poly.entity_id
_entity_poly.type
_entity_poly.pdbx_seq_one_letter_code
_entity_poly.pdbx_strand_id
1 'polypeptide(L)'
;MRTVEKKRTIELLEKLRVFNKKSAYIYKITMEREKRLLLKNMYYKLYEQKVKFLEEIEDTIEQLKKEISPLKDPKLLSFYQRRKCILGKNYLKYKLRLRFADIQKRELKGFEKYQKYLSKTSHACVRELFLDHKHKIKENLNQMQVSSVMKFPIA
;
A
#
# COMPACT_ATOMS: atom_id res chain seq x y z
N MET A 1 24.87 0.00 -7.62
CA MET A 1 23.58 0.16 -8.33
C MET A 1 23.60 1.49 -9.08
N ARG A 2 23.21 1.52 -10.36
CA ARG A 2 23.30 2.74 -11.20
C ARG A 2 22.23 3.76 -10.81
N THR A 3 22.51 5.06 -10.95
CA THR A 3 21.55 6.14 -10.61
C THR A 3 20.19 5.97 -11.28
N VAL A 4 20.17 5.49 -12.53
CA VAL A 4 18.94 5.21 -13.29
C VAL A 4 18.06 4.15 -12.59
N GLU A 5 18.66 3.12 -12.00
CA GLU A 5 17.94 2.07 -11.29
C GLU A 5 17.34 2.61 -9.99
N LYS A 6 18.06 3.49 -9.28
CA LYS A 6 17.55 4.17 -8.08
C LYS A 6 16.35 5.05 -8.42
N LYS A 7 16.42 5.82 -9.51
CA LYS A 7 15.29 6.63 -10.02
C LYS A 7 14.05 5.78 -10.32
N ARG A 8 14.21 4.68 -11.06
CA ARG A 8 13.13 3.72 -11.35
C ARG A 8 12.54 3.11 -10.08
N THR A 9 13.38 2.81 -9.10
CA THR A 9 12.96 2.25 -7.81
C THR A 9 12.12 3.25 -7.02
N ILE A 10 12.52 4.53 -6.98
CA ILE A 10 11.75 5.61 -6.37
C ILE A 10 10.38 5.77 -7.05
N GLU A 11 10.30 5.67 -8.38
CA GLU A 11 9.01 5.72 -9.09
C GLU A 11 8.08 4.54 -8.73
N LEU A 12 8.64 3.35 -8.54
CA LEU A 12 7.87 2.18 -8.09
C LEU A 12 7.34 2.38 -6.67
N LEU A 13 8.19 2.89 -5.77
CA LEU A 13 7.81 3.25 -4.40
C LEU A 13 6.68 4.29 -4.38
N GLU A 14 6.75 5.33 -5.21
CA GLU A 14 5.67 6.32 -5.35
C GLU A 14 4.35 5.70 -5.85
N LYS A 15 4.41 4.79 -6.84
CA LYS A 15 3.23 4.07 -7.32
C LYS A 15 2.61 3.18 -6.23
N LEU A 16 3.43 2.63 -5.33
CA LEU A 16 2.95 1.88 -4.16
C LEU A 16 2.38 2.80 -3.09
N ARG A 17 3.04 3.92 -2.80
CA ARG A 17 2.56 4.92 -1.84
C ARG A 17 1.15 5.37 -2.17
N VAL A 18 0.90 5.77 -3.43
CA VAL A 18 -0.43 6.20 -3.87
C VAL A 18 -1.47 5.06 -3.74
N PHE A 19 -1.08 3.82 -4.04
CA PHE A 19 -1.98 2.68 -3.91
C PHE A 19 -2.34 2.40 -2.45
N ASN A 20 -1.34 2.39 -1.55
CA ASN A 20 -1.52 2.13 -0.13
C ASN A 20 -2.26 3.27 0.57
N LYS A 21 -2.01 4.53 0.22
CA LYS A 21 -2.77 5.68 0.71
C LYS A 21 -4.26 5.56 0.36
N LYS A 22 -4.57 5.15 -0.86
CA LYS A 22 -5.95 4.84 -1.27
C LYS A 22 -6.53 3.65 -0.49
N SER A 23 -5.71 2.68 -0.10
CA SER A 23 -6.16 1.47 0.62
C SER A 23 -6.45 1.80 2.07
N ALA A 24 -5.52 2.45 2.76
CA ALA A 24 -5.68 2.98 4.10
C ALA A 24 -6.97 3.80 4.22
N TYR A 25 -7.18 4.76 3.32
CA TYR A 25 -8.39 5.58 3.36
C TYR A 25 -9.68 4.77 3.22
N ILE A 26 -9.67 3.75 2.37
CA ILE A 26 -10.83 2.86 2.19
C ILE A 26 -11.07 2.03 3.44
N TYR A 27 -10.02 1.50 4.07
CA TYR A 27 -10.14 0.70 5.29
C TYR A 27 -10.62 1.53 6.47
N LYS A 28 -10.15 2.78 6.59
CA LYS A 28 -10.66 3.75 7.57
C LYS A 28 -12.17 3.96 7.43
N ILE A 29 -12.65 4.29 6.23
CA ILE A 29 -14.09 4.52 6.00
C ILE A 29 -14.90 3.25 6.22
N THR A 30 -14.37 2.09 5.79
CA THR A 30 -15.07 0.80 5.96
C THR A 30 -15.21 0.48 7.45
N MET A 31 -14.14 0.67 8.23
CA MET A 31 -14.14 0.50 9.67
C MET A 31 -15.15 1.43 10.37
N GLU A 32 -15.22 2.71 9.99
CA GLU A 32 -16.16 3.68 10.58
C GLU A 32 -17.62 3.31 10.33
N ARG A 33 -17.92 2.59 9.24
CA ARG A 33 -19.27 2.17 8.85
C ARG A 33 -19.64 0.76 9.29
N GLU A 34 -18.66 -0.05 9.69
CA GLU A 34 -18.88 -1.44 10.06
C GLU A 34 -19.37 -1.56 11.51
N LYS A 35 -20.49 -2.25 11.70
CA LYS A 35 -21.09 -2.49 13.02
C LYS A 35 -20.53 -3.75 13.68
N ARG A 36 -20.10 -4.74 12.89
CA ARG A 36 -19.57 -6.00 13.40
C ARG A 36 -18.16 -5.80 13.96
N LEU A 37 -18.01 -5.97 15.28
CA LEU A 37 -16.75 -5.73 15.99
C LEU A 37 -15.56 -6.49 15.36
N LEU A 38 -15.76 -7.75 14.99
CA LEU A 38 -14.72 -8.57 14.38
C LEU A 38 -14.19 -7.98 13.07
N LEU A 39 -15.09 -7.56 12.17
CA LEU A 39 -14.70 -6.93 10.90
C LEU A 39 -14.14 -5.53 11.10
N LYS A 40 -14.69 -4.77 12.05
CA LYS A 40 -14.15 -3.46 12.42
C LYS A 40 -12.69 -3.57 12.87
N ASN A 41 -12.39 -4.52 13.75
CA ASN A 41 -11.03 -4.80 14.21
C ASN A 41 -10.11 -5.24 13.06
N MET A 42 -10.60 -6.06 12.14
CA MET A 42 -9.84 -6.45 10.96
C MET A 42 -9.54 -5.23 10.07
N TYR A 43 -10.53 -4.40 9.75
CA TYR A 43 -10.31 -3.19 8.94
C TYR A 43 -9.38 -2.19 9.61
N TYR A 44 -9.43 -2.08 10.94
CA TYR A 44 -8.49 -1.29 11.72
C TYR A 44 -7.05 -1.80 11.56
N LYS A 45 -6.81 -3.10 11.74
CA LYS A 45 -5.48 -3.71 11.54
C LYS A 45 -4.96 -3.48 10.11
N LEU A 46 -5.81 -3.65 9.11
CA LEU A 46 -5.45 -3.37 7.71
C LEU A 46 -5.09 -1.90 7.51
N TYR A 47 -5.85 -0.99 8.12
CA TYR A 47 -5.59 0.44 8.06
C TYR A 47 -4.23 0.78 8.68
N GLU A 48 -3.97 0.37 9.91
CA GLU A 48 -2.69 0.60 10.61
C GLU A 48 -1.51 0.05 9.81
N GLN A 49 -1.63 -1.18 9.29
CA GLN A 49 -0.60 -1.78 8.46
C GLN A 49 -0.31 -0.94 7.21
N LYS A 50 -1.35 -0.39 6.55
CA LYS A 50 -1.12 0.48 5.37
C LYS A 50 -0.51 1.82 5.76
N VAL A 51 -0.84 2.38 6.93
CA VAL A 51 -0.24 3.64 7.41
C VAL A 51 1.24 3.44 7.73
N LYS A 52 1.57 2.42 8.52
CA LYS A 52 2.97 2.08 8.85
C LYS A 52 3.81 1.85 7.59
N PHE A 53 3.27 1.11 6.62
CA PHE A 53 3.97 0.89 5.35
C PHE A 53 4.16 2.17 4.52
N LEU A 54 3.29 3.19 4.68
CA LEU A 54 3.49 4.47 4.01
C LEU A 54 4.67 5.24 4.60
N GLU A 55 4.84 5.20 5.92
CA GLU A 55 5.99 5.79 6.63
C GLU A 55 7.28 5.10 6.18
N GLU A 56 7.32 3.77 6.17
CA GLU A 56 8.47 2.99 5.70
C GLU A 56 8.84 3.31 4.23
N ILE A 57 7.83 3.49 3.35
CA ILE A 57 8.07 3.93 1.97
C ILE A 57 8.68 5.34 1.93
N GLU A 58 8.20 6.25 2.76
CA GLU A 58 8.67 7.64 2.78
C GLU A 58 10.12 7.70 3.22
N ASP A 59 10.47 7.02 4.31
CA ASP A 59 11.84 6.89 4.79
C ASP A 59 12.76 6.29 3.73
N THR A 60 12.31 5.22 3.07
CA THR A 60 13.09 4.56 2.02
C THR A 60 13.29 5.47 0.79
N ILE A 61 12.28 6.26 0.40
CA ILE A 61 12.41 7.24 -0.67
C ILE A 61 13.42 8.33 -0.27
N GLU A 62 13.42 8.78 0.98
CA GLU A 62 14.38 9.78 1.46
C GLU A 62 15.80 9.25 1.49
N GLN A 63 16.01 8.02 1.97
CA GLN A 63 17.30 7.34 1.91
C GLN A 63 17.83 7.25 0.47
N LEU A 64 17.00 6.75 -0.47
CA LEU A 64 17.40 6.66 -1.88
C LEU A 64 17.71 8.02 -2.51
N LYS A 65 17.04 9.10 -2.09
CA LYS A 65 17.39 10.46 -2.54
C LYS A 65 18.74 10.91 -2.00
N LYS A 66 19.02 10.69 -0.71
CA LYS A 66 20.32 11.01 -0.10
C LYS A 66 21.45 10.22 -0.77
N GLU A 67 21.19 8.97 -1.16
CA GLU A 67 22.16 8.18 -1.91
C GLU A 67 22.39 8.65 -3.36
N ILE A 68 21.42 9.31 -3.99
CA ILE A 68 21.57 9.92 -5.32
C ILE A 68 22.29 11.27 -5.21
N SER A 69 21.97 12.04 -4.17
CA SER A 69 22.46 13.38 -3.94
C SER A 69 22.62 13.60 -2.43
N PRO A 70 23.83 13.38 -1.87
CA PRO A 70 24.09 13.53 -0.43
C PRO A 70 23.82 14.96 0.05
N LEU A 71 24.17 15.94 -0.76
CA LEU A 71 23.73 17.33 -0.64
C LEU A 71 22.43 17.48 -1.45
N LYS A 72 21.45 18.25 -0.96
CA LYS A 72 20.15 18.47 -1.65
C LYS A 72 20.34 19.30 -2.92
N ASP A 73 20.90 18.70 -3.97
CA ASP A 73 21.06 19.33 -5.28
C ASP A 73 19.72 19.29 -6.04
N PRO A 74 19.11 20.46 -6.32
CA PRO A 74 17.84 20.54 -7.04
C PRO A 74 17.91 19.92 -8.45
N LYS A 75 19.06 19.98 -9.13
CA LYS A 75 19.21 19.46 -10.50
C LYS A 75 19.15 17.93 -10.52
N LEU A 76 19.83 17.28 -9.58
CA LEU A 76 19.87 15.82 -9.48
C LEU A 76 18.55 15.22 -8.99
N LEU A 77 17.78 15.97 -8.19
CA LEU A 77 16.48 15.55 -7.64
C LEU A 77 15.28 16.01 -8.47
N SER A 78 15.47 16.80 -9.53
CA SER A 78 14.42 17.34 -10.40
C SER A 78 13.48 16.27 -11.00
N PHE A 79 13.98 15.05 -11.21
CA PHE A 79 13.18 13.92 -11.70
C PHE A 79 12.08 13.50 -10.72
N TYR A 80 12.27 13.77 -9.42
CA TYR A 80 11.32 13.39 -8.39
C TYR A 80 10.27 14.47 -8.21
N GLN A 81 9.07 14.22 -8.74
CA GLN A 81 7.89 15.01 -8.46
C GLN A 81 6.89 14.19 -7.65
N ARG A 82 6.55 14.68 -6.46
CA ARG A 82 5.58 14.04 -5.57
C ARG A 82 4.21 14.05 -6.24
N ARG A 83 3.68 12.87 -6.56
CA ARG A 83 2.30 12.77 -7.06
C ARG A 83 1.33 13.16 -5.94
N LYS A 84 0.62 14.28 -6.12
CA LYS A 84 -0.50 14.66 -5.24
C LYS A 84 -1.60 13.62 -5.39
N CYS A 85 -1.95 12.95 -4.29
CA CYS A 85 -3.05 12.01 -4.25
C CYS A 85 -4.23 12.67 -3.53
N ILE A 86 -5.10 13.34 -4.29
CA ILE A 86 -6.34 13.93 -3.79
C ILE A 86 -7.44 12.87 -3.92
N LEU A 87 -8.06 12.50 -2.80
CA LEU A 87 -9.15 11.53 -2.76
C LEU A 87 -10.47 12.30 -2.83
N GLY A 88 -10.97 12.55 -4.04
CA GLY A 88 -12.23 13.26 -4.25
C GLY A 88 -13.45 12.43 -3.85
N LYS A 89 -14.56 13.10 -3.52
CA LYS A 89 -15.86 12.46 -3.15
C LYS A 89 -16.34 11.45 -4.20
N ASN A 90 -16.07 11.68 -5.49
CA ASN A 90 -16.45 10.78 -6.58
C ASN A 90 -15.66 9.45 -6.58
N TYR A 91 -14.40 9.45 -6.12
CA TYR A 91 -13.63 8.21 -5.98
C TYR A 91 -14.29 7.26 -4.98
N LEU A 92 -14.90 7.82 -3.92
CA LEU A 92 -15.66 7.08 -2.93
C LEU A 92 -16.97 6.55 -3.50
N LYS A 93 -17.75 7.38 -4.20
CA LYS A 93 -19.08 7.03 -4.73
C LYS A 93 -19.07 5.80 -5.65
N TYR A 94 -18.05 5.65 -6.51
CA TYR A 94 -18.03 4.59 -7.53
C TYR A 94 -17.22 3.34 -7.16
N LYS A 95 -16.27 3.44 -6.22
CA LYS A 95 -15.39 2.31 -5.84
C LYS A 95 -15.71 1.66 -4.51
N LEU A 96 -16.70 2.17 -3.76
CA LEU A 96 -16.95 1.74 -2.39
C LEU A 96 -18.40 1.35 -2.17
N ARG A 97 -18.77 0.17 -2.67
CA ARG A 97 -19.86 -0.59 -2.05
C ARG A 97 -19.46 -1.11 -0.64
N LEU A 98 -18.18 -0.97 -0.27
CA LEU A 98 -17.60 -1.29 1.05
C LEU A 98 -17.86 -2.73 1.51
N ARG A 99 -18.06 -3.65 0.55
CA ARG A 99 -18.29 -5.05 0.89
C ARG A 99 -16.97 -5.71 1.24
N PHE A 100 -17.03 -6.70 2.12
CA PHE A 100 -15.87 -7.51 2.49
C PHE A 100 -15.13 -8.07 1.27
N ALA A 101 -15.86 -8.55 0.26
CA ALA A 101 -15.28 -9.03 -1.00
C ALA A 101 -14.49 -7.96 -1.78
N ASP A 102 -14.93 -6.69 -1.72
CA ASP A 102 -14.22 -5.58 -2.38
C ASP A 102 -12.87 -5.30 -1.68
N ILE A 103 -12.83 -5.46 -0.35
CA ILE A 103 -11.62 -5.34 0.47
C ILE A 103 -10.66 -6.50 0.19
N GLN A 104 -11.17 -7.73 0.18
CA GLN A 104 -10.38 -8.91 -0.13
C GLN A 104 -9.77 -8.84 -1.54
N LYS A 105 -10.58 -8.50 -2.55
CA LYS A 105 -10.11 -8.30 -3.94
C LYS A 105 -9.02 -7.24 -4.01
N ARG A 106 -9.10 -6.23 -3.15
CA ARG A 106 -8.11 -5.17 -3.08
C ARG A 106 -6.79 -5.63 -2.46
N GLU A 107 -6.83 -6.41 -1.39
CA GLU A 107 -5.62 -7.01 -0.81
C GLU A 107 -4.96 -7.98 -1.79
N LEU A 108 -5.75 -8.78 -2.53
CA LEU A 108 -5.24 -9.67 -3.59
C LEU A 108 -4.52 -8.87 -4.69
N LYS A 109 -5.15 -7.79 -5.17
CA LYS A 109 -4.51 -6.87 -6.13
C LYS A 109 -3.24 -6.24 -5.57
N GLY A 110 -3.19 -5.98 -4.27
CA GLY A 110 -1.98 -5.56 -3.57
C GLY A 110 -0.89 -6.61 -3.71
N PHE A 111 -1.18 -7.84 -3.26
CA PHE A 111 -0.26 -8.98 -3.30
C PHE A 111 0.37 -9.21 -4.67
N GLU A 112 -0.45 -9.28 -5.74
CA GLU A 112 0.02 -9.43 -7.12
C GLU A 112 0.96 -8.30 -7.55
N LYS A 113 0.65 -7.07 -7.12
CA LYS A 113 1.46 -5.89 -7.43
C LYS A 113 2.83 -5.96 -6.76
N TYR A 114 2.90 -6.39 -5.50
CA TYR A 114 4.17 -6.59 -4.79
C TYR A 114 5.00 -7.69 -5.46
N GLN A 115 4.38 -8.81 -5.84
CA GLN A 115 5.07 -9.87 -6.57
C GLN A 115 5.64 -9.36 -7.90
N LYS A 116 4.87 -8.59 -8.67
CA LYS A 116 5.34 -7.96 -9.91
C LYS A 116 6.45 -6.93 -9.69
N TYR A 117 6.49 -6.27 -8.54
CA TYR A 117 7.48 -5.22 -8.27
C TYR A 117 8.77 -5.79 -7.70
N LEU A 118 8.71 -6.91 -6.97
CA LEU A 118 9.87 -7.68 -6.53
C LEU A 118 10.72 -8.16 -7.71
N SER A 119 10.11 -8.54 -8.84
CA SER A 119 10.90 -8.90 -10.04
C SER A 119 11.49 -7.71 -10.79
N LYS A 120 11.13 -6.47 -10.42
CA LYS A 120 11.53 -5.24 -11.11
C LYS A 120 12.53 -4.37 -10.33
N THR A 121 12.80 -4.71 -9.07
CA THR A 121 13.78 -3.99 -8.24
C THR A 121 14.89 -4.94 -7.79
N SER A 122 16.13 -4.49 -7.97
CA SER A 122 17.34 -5.14 -7.49
C SER A 122 17.85 -4.56 -6.17
N HIS A 123 17.27 -3.44 -5.70
CA HIS A 123 17.72 -2.78 -4.48
C HIS A 123 17.36 -3.60 -3.23
N ALA A 124 18.37 -4.11 -2.51
CA ALA A 124 18.19 -5.04 -1.40
C ALA A 124 17.18 -4.54 -0.34
N CYS A 125 17.38 -3.34 0.23
CA CYS A 125 16.49 -2.80 1.25
C CYS A 125 15.02 -2.63 0.76
N VAL A 126 14.83 -2.32 -0.52
CA VAL A 126 13.48 -2.14 -1.10
C VAL A 126 12.83 -3.50 -1.35
N ARG A 127 13.62 -4.52 -1.72
CA ARG A 127 13.14 -5.89 -1.87
C ARG A 127 12.71 -6.46 -0.53
N GLU A 128 13.50 -6.25 0.51
CA GLU A 128 13.18 -6.64 1.88
C GLU A 128 11.85 -6.01 2.34
N LEU A 129 11.72 -4.69 2.19
CA LEU A 129 10.49 -3.95 2.47
C LEU A 129 9.27 -4.53 1.71
N PHE A 130 9.44 -4.86 0.42
CA PHE A 130 8.37 -5.43 -0.39
C PHE A 130 8.03 -6.87 0.00
N LEU A 131 9.03 -7.67 0.39
CA LEU A 131 8.83 -9.04 0.86
C LEU A 131 8.05 -9.05 2.18
N ASP A 132 8.52 -8.30 3.17
CA ASP A 132 7.87 -8.21 4.48
C ASP A 132 6.38 -7.83 4.35
N HIS A 133 6.09 -6.76 3.63
CA HIS A 133 4.71 -6.33 3.47
C HIS A 133 3.87 -7.28 2.60
N LYS A 134 4.47 -7.96 1.62
CA LYS A 134 3.81 -9.03 0.87
C LYS A 134 3.43 -10.20 1.79
N HIS A 135 4.29 -10.58 2.73
CA HIS A 135 3.99 -11.62 3.71
C HIS A 135 2.82 -11.21 4.60
N LYS A 136 2.82 -9.99 5.14
CA LYS A 136 1.70 -9.46 5.93
C LYS A 136 0.38 -9.46 5.14
N ILE A 137 0.41 -9.09 3.86
CA ILE A 137 -0.80 -9.16 3.00
C ILE A 137 -1.28 -10.60 2.82
N LYS A 138 -0.37 -11.55 2.65
CA LYS A 138 -0.72 -12.97 2.55
C LYS A 138 -1.41 -13.47 3.82
N GLU A 139 -0.90 -13.09 4.99
CA GLU A 139 -1.51 -13.41 6.28
C GLU A 139 -2.92 -12.83 6.39
N ASN A 140 -3.13 -11.57 6.00
CA ASN A 140 -4.46 -10.97 5.97
C ASN A 140 -5.42 -11.72 5.05
N LEU A 141 -4.97 -12.10 3.85
CA LEU A 141 -5.79 -12.85 2.90
C LEU A 141 -6.19 -14.22 3.46
N ASN A 142 -5.27 -14.90 4.14
CA ASN A 142 -5.55 -16.16 4.82
C ASN A 142 -6.57 -15.95 5.96
N GLN A 143 -6.39 -14.92 6.79
CA GLN A 143 -7.36 -14.57 7.84
C GLN A 143 -8.75 -14.27 7.26
N MET A 144 -8.82 -13.55 6.15
CA MET A 144 -10.08 -13.27 5.45
C MET A 144 -10.76 -14.54 4.93
N GLN A 145 -9.98 -15.52 4.44
CA GLN A 145 -10.50 -16.80 3.95
C GLN A 145 -10.97 -17.72 5.08
N VAL A 146 -10.23 -17.77 6.18
CA VAL A 146 -10.55 -18.61 7.34
C VAL A 146 -11.70 -18.01 8.15
N SER A 147 -11.85 -16.68 8.15
CA SER A 147 -12.93 -16.03 8.87
C SER A 147 -14.29 -16.53 8.36
N SER A 148 -15.06 -17.15 9.25
CA SER A 148 -16.43 -17.66 9.03
C SER A 148 -17.43 -16.57 8.65
N VAL A 149 -16.98 -15.31 8.55
CA VAL A 149 -17.77 -14.17 8.08
C VAL A 149 -18.26 -14.37 6.64
N MET A 150 -17.57 -15.17 5.82
CA MET A 150 -18.09 -15.56 4.50
C MET A 150 -19.20 -16.62 4.55
N LYS A 151 -19.32 -17.38 5.65
CA LYS A 151 -20.32 -18.45 5.81
C LYS A 151 -21.68 -17.95 6.29
N PHE A 152 -21.77 -16.71 6.76
CA PHE A 152 -23.02 -16.09 7.18
C PHE A 152 -23.32 -14.86 6.32
N PRO A 153 -23.92 -15.04 5.12
CA PRO A 153 -24.60 -13.93 4.47
C PRO A 153 -25.73 -13.48 5.40
N ILE A 154 -25.78 -12.19 5.73
CA ILE A 154 -26.98 -11.63 6.35
C ILE A 154 -27.95 -11.27 5.22
N ALA A 155 -29.19 -11.69 5.43
CA ALA A 155 -30.41 -11.36 4.70
C ALA A 155 -30.64 -9.85 4.49
#